data_AF-M4ZA14-F1
#
_entry.id   AF-M4ZA14-F1
#
_cell.length_a   1.000
_cell.length_b   1.000
_cell.length_c   1.000
_cell.angle_alpha   90.00
_cell.angle_beta   90.00
_cell.angle_gamma   90.00
#
_symmetry.space_group_name_H-M   'P 1'
#
loop_
_entity.id
_entity.type
_entity.pdbx_description
1 polymer ?
#
loop_
_entity_poly.entity_id
_entity_poly.type
_entity_poly.pdbx_seq_one_letter_code
_entity_poly.pdbx_strand_id
1 'polypeptide(L)' 'MTEEQAAQIIKELEIIRKLKLAEMLERGYSQSQLAQILGVSQPTISRMAPKVTGKKG' A
#
# COMPACT_ATOMS: atom_id res chain seq x y z
N MET A 1 16.45 21.61 1.69
CA MET A 1 15.16 21.04 1.24
C MET A 1 14.08 21.99 1.71
N THR A 2 13.31 22.56 0.79
CA THR A 2 12.15 23.40 1.16
C THR A 2 10.98 22.54 1.61
N GLU A 3 10.00 23.13 2.27
CA GLU A 3 8.76 22.45 2.64
C GLU A 3 8.02 21.92 1.40
N GLU A 4 8.02 22.66 0.28
CA GLU A 4 7.38 22.18 -0.96
C GLU A 4 8.12 20.97 -1.54
N GLN A 5 9.46 20.98 -1.52
CA GLN A 5 10.26 19.85 -1.97
C GLN A 5 10.01 18.61 -1.11
N ALA A 6 9.92 18.77 0.21
CA ALA A 6 9.59 17.68 1.13
C ALA A 6 8.19 17.12 0.85
N ALA A 7 7.19 17.98 0.65
CA ALA A 7 5.82 17.58 0.34
C ALA A 7 5.73 16.80 -0.99
N GLN A 8 6.47 17.24 -2.01
CA GLN A 8 6.53 16.56 -3.30
C GLN A 8 7.16 15.16 -3.18
N ILE A 9 8.26 15.03 -2.43
CA ILE A 9 8.90 13.72 -2.17
C ILE A 9 7.93 12.80 -1.44
N ILE A 10 7.22 13.29 -0.42
CA ILE A 10 6.23 12.49 0.32
C ILE A 10 5.14 11.97 -0.64
N LYS A 11 4.62 12.83 -1.52
CA LYS A 11 3.61 12.44 -2.52
C LYS A 11 4.12 11.34 -3.46
N GLU A 12 5.36 11.44 -3.93
CA GLU A 12 5.96 10.42 -4.81
C GLU A 12 6.16 9.09 -4.07
N LEU A 13 6.63 9.13 -2.82
CA LEU A 13 6.77 7.94 -1.98
C LEU A 13 5.42 7.25 -1.71
N GLU A 14 4.35 8.02 -1.53
CA GLU A 14 2.99 7.47 -1.39
C GLU A 14 2.51 6.75 -2.65
N ILE A 15 2.81 7.30 -3.83
CA ILE A 15 2.47 6.67 -5.12
C ILE A 15 3.23 5.35 -5.27
N ILE A 16 4.55 5.35 -5.02
CA ILE A 16 5.38 4.12 -5.08
C ILE A 16 4.84 3.06 -4.13
N ARG A 17 4.48 3.46 -2.90
CA ARG A 17 3.90 2.54 -1.91
C ARG A 17 2.58 1.91 -2.40
N LYS A 18 1.70 2.70 -3.01
CA LYS A 18 0.44 2.20 -3.59
C LYS A 18 0.68 1.21 -4.73
N LEU A 19 1.61 1.52 -5.64
CA LEU A 19 1.98 0.64 -6.74
C LEU A 19 2.52 -0.70 -6.23
N LYS A 20 3.40 -0.66 -5.21
CA LYS A 20 3.96 -1.89 -4.64
C LYS A 20 2.88 -2.75 -3.97
N LEU A 21 1.94 -2.12 -3.27
CA LEU A 21 0.81 -2.82 -2.67
C LEU A 21 -0.09 -3.49 -3.72
N ALA A 22 -0.35 -2.82 -4.85
CA ALA A 22 -1.11 -3.38 -5.96
C ALA A 22 -0.41 -4.60 -6.59
N GLU A 23 0.90 -4.50 -6.89
CA GLU A 23 1.70 -5.62 -7.41
C GLU A 23 1.65 -6.83 -6.47
N MET A 24 1.81 -6.62 -5.16
CA MET A 24 1.81 -7.73 -4.21
C MET A 24 0.41 -8.35 -4.06
N LEU A 25 -0.67 -7.56 -4.15
CA LEU A 25 -2.03 -8.09 -4.20
C LEU A 25 -2.26 -8.95 -5.46
N GLU A 26 -1.82 -8.51 -6.63
CA GLU A 26 -1.90 -9.29 -7.88
C GLU A 26 -1.13 -10.60 -7.80
N ARG A 27 -0.01 -10.61 -7.06
CA ARG A 27 0.78 -11.81 -6.77
C ARG A 27 0.16 -12.73 -5.71
N GLY A 28 -1.04 -12.42 -5.21
CA GLY A 28 -1.80 -13.25 -4.28
C GLY A 28 -1.37 -13.12 -2.81
N TYR A 29 -0.62 -12.08 -2.44
CA TYR A 29 -0.27 -11.86 -1.04
C TYR A 29 -1.51 -11.47 -0.23
N SER A 30 -1.69 -12.12 0.91
CA SER A 30 -2.74 -11.76 1.87
C SER A 30 -2.42 -10.45 2.59
N GLN A 31 -3.44 -9.77 3.12
CA GLN A 31 -3.28 -8.51 3.84
C GLN A 31 -2.35 -8.62 5.07
N SER A 32 -2.33 -9.78 5.74
CA SER A 32 -1.42 -10.04 6.87
C SER A 32 0.03 -10.13 6.44
N GLN A 33 0.32 -10.81 5.32
CA GLN A 33 1.66 -10.87 4.75
C GLN A 33 2.14 -9.48 4.29
N LEU A 34 1.26 -8.70 3.66
CA LEU A 34 1.57 -7.32 3.27
C LEU A 34 1.93 -6.44 4.47
N ALA A 35 1.21 -6.60 5.58
CA ALA A 35 1.46 -5.86 6.82
C ALA A 35 2.85 -6.15 7.39
N GLN A 36 3.25 -7.43 7.39
CA GLN A 36 4.59 -7.85 7.81
C GLN A 36 5.69 -7.32 6.88
N ILE A 37 5.51 -7.44 5.56
CA ILE A 37 6.50 -6.99 4.56
C ILE A 37 6.72 -5.48 4.63
N LEU A 38 5.64 -4.72 4.79
CA LEU A 38 5.69 -3.26 4.81
C LEU A 38 5.95 -2.67 6.19
N GLY A 39 6.07 -3.50 7.24
CA GLY A 39 6.34 -3.06 8.60
C GLY A 39 5.22 -2.19 9.18
N VAL A 40 3.96 -2.46 8.82
CA VAL A 40 2.79 -1.70 9.30
C VAL A 40 1.74 -2.61 9.91
N SER A 41 0.77 -2.03 10.62
CA SER A 41 -0.37 -2.78 11.14
C SER A 41 -1.26 -3.30 10.00
N GLN A 42 -1.88 -4.47 10.18
CA GLN A 42 -2.86 -5.00 9.23
C GLN A 42 -4.05 -4.05 8.99
N PRO A 43 -4.60 -3.34 10.01
CA PRO A 43 -5.61 -2.30 9.77
C PRO A 43 -5.15 -1.19 8.82
N THR A 44 -3.86 -0.84 8.83
CA THR A 44 -3.28 0.12 7.87
C THR A 44 -3.40 -0.41 6.45
N ILE A 45 -3.03 -1.67 6.21
CA ILE A 45 -3.21 -2.32 4.90
C ILE A 45 -4.68 -2.39 4.52
N SER A 46 -5.57 -2.78 5.43
CA SER A 46 -7.01 -2.89 5.14
C SER A 46 -7.64 -1.56 4.70
N ARG A 47 -7.18 -0.41 5.23
CA ARG A 47 -7.64 0.92 4.79
C ARG A 47 -7.07 1.32 3.42
N MET A 48 -5.89 0.80 3.07
CA MET A 48 -5.18 1.12 1.84
C MET A 48 -5.53 0.20 0.67
N ALA A 49 -5.87 -1.06 0.97
CA ALA A 49 -6.27 -2.02 -0.04
C ALA A 49 -7.54 -1.51 -0.73
N PRO A 50 -7.61 -1.52 -2.07
CA PRO A 50 -8.88 -1.27 -2.75
C PRO A 50 -9.91 -2.23 -2.17
N LYS A 51 -11.16 -1.77 -1.98
CA LYS A 51 -12.26 -2.65 -1.58
C LYS A 51 -12.46 -3.65 -2.72
N VAL A 52 -11.71 -4.75 -2.71
CA VAL A 52 -11.91 -5.84 -3.63
C VAL A 52 -13.25 -6.43 -3.21
N THR A 53 -14.33 -6.04 -3.90
CA THR A 53 -15.59 -6.77 -3.86
C THR A 53 -15.23 -8.18 -4.25
N GLY A 54 -15.17 -9.08 -3.27
CA GLY A 54 -14.53 -10.38 -3.43
C GLY A 54 -15.02 -11.06 -4.71
N LYS A 55 -14.11 -11.33 -5.63
CA LYS A 55 -14.33 -12.41 -6.60
C LYS A 55 -14.20 -13.70 -5.81
N LYS A 56 -15.28 -14.08 -5.12
CA LYS A 56 -15.49 -15.44 -4.66
C LYS A 56 -15.56 -16.31 -5.91
N GLY A 57 -14.84 -17.43 -5.87
CA GLY A 57 -14.98 -18.51 -6.85
C GLY A 57 -16.37 -19.13 -6.84
#